data_AF-A0A8J2T112-F1
#
_entry.id   AF-A0A8J2T112-F1
#
_cell.length_a   1.000
_cell.length_b   1.000
_cell.length_c   1.000
_cell.angle_alpha   90.00
_cell.angle_beta   90.00
_cell.angle_gamma   90.00
#
_symmetry.space_group_name_H-M   'P 1'
#
loop_
_entity.id
_entity.type
_entity.pdbx_description
1 polymer ?
#
loop_
_entity_poly.entity_id
_entity_poly.type
_entity_poly.pdbx_seq_one_letter_code
_entity_poly.pdbx_strand_id
1 'polypeptide(L)'
;MELVYARSAKQGILKHRDKRLLIAVVVSIVTGAGLGEIFWPRVKPSFEEAVEPVPESNHKLPNEAAFEQTLRSCLGAACYTATPKGSKAEARIALLAPPSQAADAFFAWYVALAKRGGATARKVEWIQTAHAPPYGYGKNHGYTRIVRLALPLLSSVAASSQGNAAESLAQHVRWHCRVSHVAAHTAQLTVRSASDLLDVVERRLTTERLLSFVGIKVAPDLLDEGERTFAPVLRALQAADASIDALDASRWRLADVLSSELSATQNLRAWPCRSLWVDMDDAALVEAARALSPNCSRPFTTCSVARDREEMFGKRSEPIK
;
A
#
# COMPACT_ATOMS: atom_id res chain seq x y z
N MET A 1 -48.65 40.24 -34.89
CA MET A 1 -47.82 40.00 -33.71
C MET A 1 -46.52 39.38 -34.20
N GLU A 2 -45.64 40.19 -34.80
CA GLU A 2 -44.52 40.93 -34.19
C GLU A 2 -43.28 40.08 -33.95
N LEU A 3 -42.22 40.37 -34.73
CA LEU A 3 -40.82 40.66 -34.33
C LEU A 3 -39.94 40.50 -35.57
N VAL A 4 -39.73 41.58 -36.34
CA VAL A 4 -38.64 42.56 -36.22
C VAL A 4 -37.27 42.00 -36.61
N TYR A 5 -36.84 42.43 -37.80
CA TYR A 5 -35.47 42.44 -38.29
C TYR A 5 -34.62 43.42 -37.46
N ALA A 6 -33.42 43.01 -37.07
CA ALA A 6 -32.32 43.95 -36.81
C ALA A 6 -31.00 43.37 -37.34
N ARG A 7 -30.50 43.99 -38.41
CA ARG A 7 -29.12 43.88 -38.86
C ARG A 7 -28.20 44.59 -37.86
N SER A 8 -27.05 44.01 -37.58
CA SER A 8 -25.85 44.79 -37.25
C SER A 8 -24.62 44.14 -37.85
N ALA A 9 -24.01 44.86 -38.79
CA ALA A 9 -22.74 44.54 -39.38
C ALA A 9 -21.62 44.90 -38.40
N LYS A 10 -20.72 43.95 -38.13
CA LYS A 10 -19.35 44.25 -37.72
C LYS A 10 -18.40 43.40 -38.57
N GLN A 11 -17.78 44.05 -39.56
CA GLN A 11 -16.53 43.62 -40.16
C GLN A 11 -15.47 43.56 -39.05
N GLY A 12 -15.19 42.35 -38.58
CA GLY A 12 -14.09 42.06 -37.68
C GLY A 12 -12.94 41.45 -38.47
N ILE A 13 -11.79 42.11 -38.42
CA ILE A 13 -10.48 41.66 -38.90
C ILE A 13 -10.22 40.24 -38.37
N LEU A 14 -10.28 39.22 -39.24
CA LEU A 14 -9.79 37.88 -38.89
C LEU A 14 -8.28 37.98 -38.68
N LYS A 15 -7.85 37.78 -37.43
CA LYS A 15 -6.44 37.73 -37.05
C LYS A 15 -5.75 36.62 -37.84
N HIS A 16 -4.49 36.83 -38.20
CA HIS A 16 -3.69 35.95 -39.05
C HIS A 16 -3.61 34.47 -38.58
N ARG A 17 -3.96 34.20 -37.31
CA ARG A 17 -4.10 32.85 -36.73
C ARG A 17 -5.34 32.10 -37.21
N ASP A 18 -6.45 32.79 -37.44
CA ASP A 18 -7.74 32.15 -37.77
C ASP A 18 -7.77 31.64 -39.22
N LYS A 19 -7.02 32.29 -40.12
CA LYS A 19 -6.83 31.80 -41.49
C LYS A 19 -6.02 30.50 -41.57
N ARG A 20 -5.05 30.30 -40.66
CA ARG A 20 -4.25 29.05 -40.62
C ARG A 20 -5.07 27.88 -40.09
N LEU A 21 -5.97 28.13 -39.13
CA LEU A 21 -6.88 27.12 -38.61
C LEU A 21 -7.89 26.68 -39.67
N LEU A 22 -8.45 27.63 -40.44
CA LEU A 22 -9.40 27.32 -41.50
C LEU A 22 -8.75 26.51 -42.63
N ILE A 23 -7.52 26.85 -43.03
CA ILE A 23 -6.76 26.10 -44.05
C ILE A 23 -6.42 24.70 -43.55
N ALA A 24 -6.01 24.53 -42.29
CA ALA A 24 -5.69 23.21 -41.72
C ALA A 24 -6.92 22.29 -41.64
N VAL A 25 -8.10 22.83 -41.31
CA VAL A 25 -9.36 22.07 -41.27
C VAL A 25 -9.78 21.65 -42.68
N VAL A 26 -9.70 22.54 -43.67
CA VAL A 26 -10.06 22.22 -45.06
C VAL A 26 -9.10 21.18 -45.66
N VAL A 27 -7.79 21.28 -45.40
CA VAL A 27 -6.81 20.28 -45.86
C VAL A 27 -7.05 18.91 -45.21
N SER A 28 -7.34 18.86 -43.90
CA SER A 28 -7.60 17.60 -43.18
C SER A 28 -8.87 16.87 -43.69
N ILE A 29 -9.90 17.63 -44.07
CA ILE A 29 -11.14 17.08 -44.65
C ILE A 29 -10.90 16.53 -46.06
N VAL A 30 -10.06 17.18 -46.87
CA VAL A 30 -9.80 16.77 -48.26
C VAL A 30 -8.80 15.63 -48.36
N THR A 31 -7.84 15.50 -47.43
CA THR A 31 -6.79 14.46 -47.49
C THR A 31 -7.03 13.27 -46.58
N GLY A 32 -8.03 13.30 -45.69
CA GLY A 32 -8.33 12.21 -44.75
C GLY A 32 -7.28 12.04 -43.63
N ALA A 33 -6.34 12.97 -43.49
CA ALA A 33 -5.35 12.95 -42.42
C ALA A 33 -5.92 13.55 -41.13
N GLY A 34 -5.93 12.77 -40.04
CA GLY A 34 -6.37 13.24 -38.73
C GLY A 34 -5.50 14.39 -38.21
N LEU A 35 -6.12 15.36 -37.53
CA LEU A 35 -5.51 16.58 -36.97
C LEU A 35 -4.31 16.36 -36.01
N GLY A 36 -3.94 15.11 -35.71
CA GLY A 36 -2.85 14.76 -34.80
C GLY A 36 -1.43 14.91 -35.38
N GLU A 37 -1.26 14.89 -36.71
CA GLU A 37 0.09 14.86 -37.31
C GLU A 37 0.70 16.25 -37.60
N ILE A 38 -0.06 17.34 -37.53
CA ILE A 38 0.41 18.68 -37.91
C ILE A 38 1.09 19.41 -36.73
N PHE A 39 0.84 18.99 -35.48
CA PHE A 39 1.28 19.73 -34.29
C PHE A 39 2.41 19.09 -33.47
N TRP A 40 2.88 17.89 -33.83
CA TRP A 40 3.98 17.23 -33.13
C TRP A 40 5.03 16.74 -34.12
N PRO A 41 6.22 17.37 -34.20
CA PRO A 41 7.32 16.78 -34.94
C PRO A 41 7.67 15.45 -34.27
N ARG A 42 7.58 14.35 -35.02
CA ARG A 42 8.12 13.03 -34.64
C ARG A 42 9.61 13.20 -34.34
N VAL A 43 9.94 13.31 -33.05
CA VAL A 43 11.28 13.00 -32.56
C VAL A 43 11.43 11.50 -32.77
N LYS A 44 12.30 11.10 -33.69
CA LYS A 44 12.72 9.69 -33.79
C LYS A 44 13.42 9.35 -32.47
N PRO A 45 12.98 8.34 -31.71
CA PRO A 45 13.77 7.87 -30.59
C PRO A 45 15.03 7.23 -31.15
N SER A 46 16.16 7.94 -31.04
CA SER A 46 17.48 7.33 -31.12
C SER A 46 17.77 6.73 -29.74
N PHE A 47 18.13 5.45 -29.71
CA PHE A 47 18.19 4.53 -28.57
C PHE A 47 16.90 3.71 -28.35
N GLU A 48 16.69 2.72 -29.22
CA GLU A 48 16.32 1.39 -28.73
C GLU A 48 17.60 0.75 -28.20
N GLU A 49 17.96 1.09 -26.97
CA GLU A 49 18.79 0.18 -26.19
C GLU A 49 17.88 -1.01 -25.91
N ALA A 50 18.23 -2.17 -26.45
CA ALA A 50 17.55 -3.41 -26.13
C ALA A 50 17.63 -3.57 -24.61
N VAL A 51 16.53 -3.25 -23.92
CA VAL A 51 16.38 -3.56 -22.49
C VAL A 51 16.40 -5.07 -22.44
N GLU A 52 17.55 -5.64 -22.11
CA GLU A 52 17.64 -7.06 -21.82
C GLU A 52 16.56 -7.39 -20.79
N PRO A 53 15.79 -8.47 -20.98
CA PRO A 53 14.79 -8.86 -19.99
C PRO A 53 15.51 -9.02 -18.66
N VAL A 54 15.11 -8.21 -17.66
CA VAL A 54 15.62 -8.33 -16.29
C VAL A 54 15.44 -9.79 -15.90
N PRO A 55 16.52 -10.55 -15.66
CA PRO A 55 16.41 -11.95 -15.29
C PRO A 55 15.48 -12.04 -14.09
N GLU A 56 14.46 -12.91 -14.16
CA GLU A 56 13.64 -13.22 -13.00
C GLU A 56 14.59 -13.58 -11.86
N SER A 57 14.61 -12.74 -10.82
CA SER A 57 15.61 -12.81 -9.77
C SER A 57 15.59 -14.21 -9.17
N ASN A 58 16.65 -15.00 -9.38
CA ASN A 58 16.83 -16.37 -8.83
C ASN A 58 16.88 -16.41 -7.29
N HIS A 59 16.48 -15.33 -6.62
CA HIS A 59 16.57 -15.13 -5.19
C HIS A 59 15.27 -15.48 -4.44
N LYS A 60 14.15 -15.80 -5.11
CA LYS A 60 12.91 -16.16 -4.41
C LYS A 60 12.95 -17.57 -3.83
N LEU A 61 12.41 -17.74 -2.62
CA LEU A 61 12.18 -19.05 -2.04
C LEU A 61 11.02 -19.78 -2.75
N PRO A 62 11.01 -21.13 -2.75
CA PRO A 62 9.81 -21.89 -3.02
C PRO A 62 8.63 -21.39 -2.17
N ASN A 63 7.49 -21.14 -2.80
CA ASN A 63 6.26 -20.56 -2.20
C ASN A 63 6.30 -19.07 -1.82
N GLU A 64 7.38 -18.33 -2.10
CA GLU A 64 7.41 -16.87 -1.82
C GLU A 64 6.38 -16.09 -2.65
N ALA A 65 6.18 -16.47 -3.91
CA ALA A 65 5.13 -15.89 -4.74
C ALA A 65 3.72 -16.14 -4.15
N ALA A 66 3.47 -17.33 -3.59
CA ALA A 66 2.21 -17.64 -2.93
C ALA A 66 2.03 -16.78 -1.67
N PHE A 67 3.09 -16.61 -0.88
CA PHE A 67 3.11 -15.67 0.23
C PHE A 67 2.77 -14.24 -0.21
N GLU A 68 3.45 -13.70 -1.22
CA GLU A 68 3.22 -12.34 -1.75
C GLU A 68 1.78 -12.13 -2.22
N GLN A 69 1.21 -13.11 -2.92
CA GLN A 69 -0.18 -13.09 -3.41
C GLN A 69 -1.21 -13.13 -2.27
N THR A 70 -0.84 -13.65 -1.11
CA THR A 70 -1.75 -13.74 0.06
C THR A 70 -1.77 -12.46 0.90
N LEU A 71 -0.84 -11.53 0.68
CA LEU A 71 -0.83 -10.26 1.39
C LEU A 71 -2.04 -9.43 0.99
N ARG A 72 -2.96 -9.23 1.94
CA ARG A 72 -4.22 -8.53 1.68
C ARG A 72 -4.05 -7.02 1.72
N SER A 73 -4.78 -6.34 0.84
CA SER A 73 -5.21 -4.96 1.02
C SER A 73 -6.71 -4.98 1.34
N CYS A 74 -7.16 -4.08 2.21
CA CYS A 74 -8.58 -3.78 2.35
C CYS A 74 -8.80 -2.35 1.86
N LEU A 75 -9.41 -2.24 0.68
CA LEU A 75 -9.78 -0.98 0.05
C LEU A 75 -11.30 -0.92 -0.12
N GLY A 76 -11.90 0.24 0.12
CA GLY A 76 -13.32 0.51 -0.17
C GLY A 76 -14.32 0.26 0.97
N ALA A 77 -15.60 0.13 0.61
CA ALA A 77 -16.74 0.16 1.54
C ALA A 77 -16.83 -1.04 2.50
N ALA A 78 -16.18 -2.16 2.17
CA ALA A 78 -16.10 -3.33 3.04
C ALA A 78 -15.10 -3.13 4.20
N CYS A 79 -14.28 -2.07 4.15
CA CYS A 79 -13.29 -1.79 5.17
C CYS A 79 -13.87 -0.91 6.25
N TYR A 80 -13.61 -1.28 7.49
CA TYR A 80 -14.01 -0.45 8.61
C TYR A 80 -13.12 0.81 8.64
N THR A 81 -13.77 1.96 8.48
CA THR A 81 -13.14 3.27 8.20
C THR A 81 -13.50 4.33 9.25
N ALA A 82 -14.15 3.94 10.35
CA ALA A 82 -14.59 4.91 11.34
C ALA A 82 -13.38 5.55 12.05
N THR A 83 -13.49 6.85 12.32
CA THR A 83 -12.52 7.58 13.14
C THR A 83 -12.64 7.18 14.62
N PRO A 84 -11.54 6.88 15.33
CA PRO A 84 -11.57 6.62 16.77
C PRO A 84 -12.23 7.78 17.53
N LYS A 85 -13.25 7.51 18.35
CA LYS A 85 -13.96 8.55 19.12
C LYS A 85 -13.02 9.28 20.08
N GLY A 86 -12.89 10.60 19.97
CA GLY A 86 -12.08 11.45 20.85
C GLY A 86 -10.60 11.58 20.45
N SER A 87 -10.23 11.10 19.25
CA SER A 87 -8.98 11.52 18.61
C SER A 87 -8.99 13.05 18.39
N LYS A 88 -7.88 13.72 18.75
CA LYS A 88 -7.66 15.14 18.40
C LYS A 88 -7.32 15.32 16.92
N ALA A 89 -6.86 14.25 16.27
CA ALA A 89 -6.61 14.20 14.84
C ALA A 89 -7.83 13.66 14.09
N GLU A 90 -8.10 14.20 12.90
CA GLU A 90 -9.15 13.72 12.00
C GLU A 90 -8.85 12.31 11.46
N ALA A 91 -7.56 11.96 11.34
CA ALA A 91 -7.06 10.65 10.96
C ALA A 91 -5.83 10.22 11.78
N ARG A 92 -5.73 8.92 12.07
CA ARG A 92 -4.55 8.26 12.68
C ARG A 92 -4.07 7.16 11.73
N ILE A 93 -2.91 7.35 11.13
CA ILE A 93 -2.42 6.50 10.05
C ILE A 93 -1.20 5.72 10.53
N ALA A 94 -1.34 4.41 10.62
CA ALA A 94 -0.23 3.53 10.92
C ALA A 94 0.60 3.27 9.66
N LEU A 95 1.91 3.37 9.79
CA LEU A 95 2.90 3.02 8.78
C LEU A 95 3.62 1.76 9.27
N LEU A 96 3.26 0.61 8.69
CA LEU A 96 3.66 -0.71 9.16
C LEU A 96 4.62 -1.37 8.18
N ALA A 97 5.79 -1.76 8.68
CA ALA A 97 6.76 -2.58 7.98
C ALA A 97 7.64 -3.31 9.00
N PRO A 98 8.25 -4.45 8.64
CA PRO A 98 9.38 -4.96 9.39
C PRO A 98 10.52 -3.92 9.45
N PRO A 99 11.32 -3.87 10.53
CA PRO A 99 12.40 -2.90 10.67
C PRO A 99 13.42 -3.04 9.53
N SER A 100 13.67 -1.95 8.80
CA SER A 100 14.67 -1.88 7.74
C SER A 100 14.93 -0.43 7.31
N GLN A 101 16.13 -0.17 6.78
CA GLN A 101 16.47 1.14 6.21
C GLN A 101 15.54 1.52 5.03
N ALA A 102 15.12 0.52 4.25
CA ALA A 102 14.18 0.72 3.15
C ALA A 102 12.81 1.19 3.64
N ALA A 103 12.28 0.61 4.72
CA ALA A 103 11.04 1.05 5.34
C ALA A 103 11.15 2.48 5.90
N ASP A 104 12.25 2.79 6.59
CA ASP A 104 12.48 4.12 7.15
C ASP A 104 12.56 5.18 6.05
N ALA A 105 13.32 4.92 4.99
CA ALA A 105 13.43 5.81 3.84
C ALA A 105 12.07 6.02 3.16
N PHE A 106 11.34 4.93 2.91
CA PHE A 106 10.02 4.99 2.29
C PHE A 106 9.02 5.81 3.11
N PHE A 107 8.91 5.54 4.41
CA PHE A 107 7.95 6.26 5.26
C PHE A 107 8.35 7.71 5.48
N ALA A 108 9.64 8.02 5.60
CA ALA A 108 10.12 9.40 5.66
C ALA A 108 9.77 10.17 4.37
N TRP A 109 10.02 9.59 3.20
CA TRP A 109 9.64 10.16 1.91
C TRP A 109 8.13 10.37 1.80
N TYR A 110 7.35 9.33 2.12
CA TYR A 110 5.90 9.37 1.99
C TYR A 110 5.27 10.43 2.91
N VAL A 111 5.70 10.51 4.16
CA VAL A 111 5.20 11.52 5.11
C VAL A 111 5.60 12.93 4.66
N ALA A 112 6.82 13.13 4.14
CA ALA A 112 7.25 14.41 3.60
C ALA A 112 6.40 14.84 2.40
N LEU A 113 6.14 13.91 1.48
CA LEU A 113 5.30 14.16 0.31
C LEU A 113 3.84 14.46 0.71
N ALA A 114 3.29 13.69 1.64
CA ALA A 114 1.94 13.90 2.16
C ALA A 114 1.79 15.28 2.81
N LYS A 115 2.79 15.73 3.58
CA LYS A 115 2.82 17.07 4.17
C LYS A 115 2.84 18.18 3.12
N ARG A 116 3.61 18.00 2.03
CA ARG A 116 3.59 18.93 0.88
C ARG A 116 2.23 18.97 0.19
N GLY A 117 1.55 17.83 0.08
CA GLY A 117 0.17 17.71 -0.41
C GLY A 117 -0.90 18.27 0.54
N GLY A 118 -0.52 18.90 1.65
CA GLY A 118 -1.44 19.56 2.59
C GLY A 118 -1.88 18.72 3.78
N ALA A 119 -1.34 17.50 3.98
CA ALA A 119 -1.59 16.74 5.20
C ALA A 119 -0.84 17.38 6.39
N THR A 120 -1.53 18.18 7.19
CA THR A 120 -0.96 18.77 8.41
C THR A 120 -1.03 17.78 9.58
N ALA A 121 -0.04 17.81 10.47
CA ALA A 121 0.02 16.92 11.64
C ALA A 121 -1.17 17.08 12.61
N ARG A 122 -1.86 18.24 12.60
CA ARG A 122 -3.07 18.45 13.40
C ARG A 122 -4.29 17.71 12.83
N LYS A 123 -4.31 17.43 11.52
CA LYS A 123 -5.37 16.64 10.86
C LYS A 123 -5.01 15.17 10.78
N VAL A 124 -3.73 14.84 10.67
CA VAL A 124 -3.24 13.47 10.50
C VAL A 124 -2.12 13.17 11.49
N GLU A 125 -2.35 12.19 12.36
CA GLU A 125 -1.31 11.60 13.20
C GLU A 125 -0.66 10.44 12.45
N TRP A 126 0.65 10.50 12.23
CA TRP A 126 1.43 9.45 11.57
C TRP A 126 2.15 8.61 12.61
N ILE A 127 1.92 7.30 12.61
CA ILE A 127 2.47 6.37 13.59
C ILE A 127 3.28 5.32 12.83
N GLN A 128 4.60 5.49 12.78
CA GLN A 128 5.49 4.48 12.22
C GLN A 128 5.81 3.45 13.30
N THR A 129 5.54 2.17 13.02
CA THR A 129 5.84 1.09 13.95
C THR A 129 6.02 -0.24 13.23
N ALA A 130 6.93 -1.06 13.73
CA ALA A 130 7.02 -2.47 13.37
C ALA A 130 6.10 -3.35 14.23
N HIS A 131 5.43 -2.79 15.23
CA HIS A 131 4.53 -3.54 16.09
C HIS A 131 3.17 -3.74 15.40
N ALA A 132 2.84 -4.98 15.03
CA ALA A 132 1.49 -5.32 14.60
C ALA A 132 0.55 -5.24 15.82
N PRO A 133 -0.54 -4.45 15.79
CA PRO A 133 -1.40 -4.27 16.95
C PRO A 133 -1.96 -5.62 17.42
N PRO A 134 -2.07 -5.86 18.75
CA PRO A 134 -2.61 -7.11 19.26
C PRO A 134 -4.09 -7.23 18.93
N TYR A 135 -4.58 -8.46 18.90
CA TYR A 135 -6.00 -8.73 18.61
C TYR A 135 -6.92 -8.04 19.62
N GLY A 136 -8.10 -7.67 19.13
CA GLY A 136 -9.19 -7.16 19.94
C GLY A 136 -9.21 -5.64 20.15
N TYR A 137 -8.18 -4.87 19.72
CA TYR A 137 -7.97 -3.41 19.93
C TYR A 137 -9.05 -2.47 19.40
N GLY A 138 -10.30 -2.67 19.84
CA GLY A 138 -11.47 -1.98 19.29
C GLY A 138 -11.66 -2.22 17.80
N LYS A 139 -12.73 -1.64 17.25
CA LYS A 139 -13.11 -1.82 15.83
C LYS A 139 -11.97 -1.61 14.83
N ASN A 140 -11.15 -0.57 14.99
CA ASN A 140 -10.15 -0.16 14.00
C ASN A 140 -8.70 -0.23 14.51
N HIS A 141 -8.46 -0.94 15.61
CA HIS A 141 -7.12 -1.07 16.20
C HIS A 141 -6.48 0.26 16.64
N GLY A 142 -7.29 1.29 16.86
CA GLY A 142 -6.81 2.65 17.19
C GLY A 142 -6.36 3.47 15.98
N TYR A 143 -6.48 2.93 14.77
CA TYR A 143 -6.07 3.56 13.52
C TYR A 143 -7.25 3.82 12.60
N THR A 144 -7.25 4.93 11.88
CA THR A 144 -8.22 5.13 10.78
C THR A 144 -7.81 4.36 9.54
N ARG A 145 -6.50 4.27 9.29
CA ARG A 145 -5.91 3.70 8.08
C ARG A 145 -4.56 3.09 8.39
N ILE A 146 -4.19 2.09 7.61
CA ILE A 146 -2.89 1.43 7.68
C ILE A 146 -2.27 1.47 6.28
N VAL A 147 -1.04 1.96 6.20
CA VAL A 147 -0.17 1.76 5.04
C VAL A 147 0.85 0.72 5.43
N ARG A 148 0.81 -0.43 4.76
CA ARG A 148 1.75 -1.52 4.97
C ARG A 148 2.75 -1.53 3.82
N LEU A 149 4.05 -1.44 4.13
CA LEU A 149 5.10 -1.74 3.15
C LEU A 149 5.47 -3.22 3.27
N ALA A 150 5.26 -3.96 2.20
CA ALA A 150 5.70 -5.33 2.02
C ALA A 150 6.97 -5.33 1.17
N LEU A 151 8.11 -5.44 1.84
CA LEU A 151 9.40 -5.70 1.21
C LEU A 151 9.48 -7.16 0.74
N PRO A 152 10.39 -7.51 -0.19
CA PRO A 152 10.69 -8.92 -0.46
C PRO A 152 11.00 -9.63 0.86
N LEU A 153 10.52 -10.88 0.98
CA LEU A 153 10.53 -11.56 2.26
C LEU A 153 11.97 -11.77 2.72
N LEU A 154 12.84 -12.21 1.81
CA LEU A 154 14.26 -12.39 2.11
C LEU A 154 15.00 -11.09 2.41
N SER A 155 14.70 -9.98 1.72
CA SER A 155 15.30 -8.68 2.06
C SER A 155 14.95 -8.26 3.49
N SER A 156 13.72 -8.51 3.91
CA SER A 156 13.27 -8.19 5.28
C SER A 156 13.98 -9.07 6.32
N VAL A 157 14.16 -10.35 6.00
CA VAL A 157 14.89 -11.30 6.85
C VAL A 157 16.35 -10.91 6.96
N ALA A 158 17.03 -10.60 5.85
CA ALA A 158 18.43 -10.18 5.85
C ALA A 158 18.65 -8.90 6.66
N ALA A 159 17.73 -7.93 6.54
CA ALA A 159 17.79 -6.67 7.28
C ALA A 159 17.60 -6.84 8.80
N SER A 160 16.99 -7.93 9.25
CA SER A 160 16.59 -8.15 10.64
C SER A 160 17.26 -9.35 11.31
N SER A 161 17.98 -10.18 10.56
CA SER A 161 18.60 -11.40 11.09
C SER A 161 19.81 -11.07 11.95
N GLN A 162 19.59 -10.90 13.26
CA GLN A 162 20.65 -10.83 14.27
C GLN A 162 21.22 -12.23 14.59
N GLY A 163 21.48 -13.05 13.56
CA GLY A 163 22.16 -14.35 13.70
C GLY A 163 21.35 -15.60 13.40
N ASN A 164 20.00 -15.55 13.36
CA ASN A 164 19.17 -16.70 12.97
C ASN A 164 18.10 -16.34 11.94
N ALA A 165 18.45 -16.48 10.66
CA ALA A 165 17.57 -16.15 9.54
C ALA A 165 16.27 -16.97 9.52
N ALA A 166 16.29 -18.22 10.01
CA ALA A 166 15.11 -19.08 10.06
C ALA A 166 14.07 -18.56 11.07
N GLU A 167 14.51 -18.17 12.25
CA GLU A 167 13.63 -17.54 13.26
C GLU A 167 13.11 -16.19 12.77
N SER A 168 13.99 -15.36 12.18
CA SER A 168 13.58 -14.09 11.58
C SER A 168 12.51 -14.30 10.50
N LEU A 169 12.70 -15.25 9.58
CA LEU A 169 11.73 -15.58 8.54
C LEU A 169 10.37 -15.99 9.14
N ALA A 170 10.38 -16.89 10.12
CA ALA A 170 9.16 -17.27 10.80
C ALA A 170 8.47 -16.02 11.37
N GLN A 171 9.18 -15.18 12.14
CA GLN A 171 8.61 -13.96 12.72
C GLN A 171 8.04 -13.00 11.67
N HIS A 172 8.65 -12.90 10.49
CA HIS A 172 8.13 -12.08 9.39
C HIS A 172 6.82 -12.63 8.83
N VAL A 173 6.75 -13.93 8.50
CA VAL A 173 5.52 -14.56 8.01
C VAL A 173 4.38 -14.37 9.02
N ARG A 174 4.71 -14.54 10.29
CA ARG A 174 3.79 -14.37 11.43
C ARG A 174 3.32 -12.92 11.59
N TRP A 175 4.22 -11.95 11.47
CA TRP A 175 3.91 -10.53 11.46
C TRP A 175 2.93 -10.20 10.32
N HIS A 176 3.21 -10.69 9.12
CA HIS A 176 2.36 -10.48 7.95
C HIS A 176 0.99 -11.15 8.08
N CYS A 177 0.90 -12.30 8.75
CA CYS A 177 -0.36 -12.94 9.11
C CYS A 177 -1.19 -12.03 10.05
N ARG A 178 -0.57 -11.48 11.10
CA ARG A 178 -1.23 -10.54 12.04
C ARG A 178 -1.76 -9.30 11.35
N VAL A 179 -0.94 -8.64 10.52
CA VAL A 179 -1.35 -7.43 9.80
C VAL A 179 -2.46 -7.73 8.79
N SER A 180 -2.44 -8.89 8.13
CA SER A 180 -3.50 -9.28 7.19
C SER A 180 -4.85 -9.50 7.89
N HIS A 181 -4.84 -9.91 9.16
CA HIS A 181 -6.05 -9.98 9.97
C HIS A 181 -6.58 -8.60 10.36
N VAL A 182 -5.70 -7.68 10.79
CA VAL A 182 -6.06 -6.28 11.08
C VAL A 182 -6.71 -5.62 9.86
N ALA A 183 -6.27 -5.96 8.65
CA ALA A 183 -6.86 -5.47 7.41
C ALA A 183 -8.35 -5.81 7.25
N ALA A 184 -8.88 -6.85 7.91
CA ALA A 184 -10.32 -7.15 7.89
C ALA A 184 -11.17 -6.11 8.65
N HIS A 185 -10.52 -5.33 9.52
CA HIS A 185 -11.17 -4.43 10.48
C HIS A 185 -10.62 -3.00 10.42
N THR A 186 -9.65 -2.73 9.56
CA THR A 186 -9.12 -1.38 9.33
C THR A 186 -8.79 -1.24 7.86
N ALA A 187 -9.16 -0.11 7.26
CA ALA A 187 -8.73 0.22 5.90
C ALA A 187 -7.20 0.11 5.79
N GLN A 188 -6.74 -0.74 4.87
CA GLN A 188 -5.32 -1.06 4.72
C GLN A 188 -4.93 -1.03 3.25
N LEU A 189 -3.91 -0.24 2.94
CA LEU A 189 -3.22 -0.25 1.66
C LEU A 189 -1.88 -0.97 1.83
N THR A 190 -1.72 -2.11 1.18
CA THR A 190 -0.44 -2.82 1.08
C THR A 190 0.29 -2.37 -0.17
N VAL A 191 1.52 -1.89 0.00
CA VAL A 191 2.47 -1.53 -1.06
C VAL A 191 3.54 -2.61 -1.11
N ARG A 192 3.67 -3.29 -2.25
CA ARG A 192 4.67 -4.34 -2.50
C ARG A 192 5.87 -3.71 -3.17
N SER A 193 6.98 -3.55 -2.46
CA SER A 193 8.07 -2.70 -2.97
C SER A 193 8.68 -3.20 -4.28
N ALA A 194 8.76 -4.52 -4.48
CA ALA A 194 9.32 -5.11 -5.70
C ALA A 194 8.48 -4.84 -6.94
N SER A 195 7.14 -4.92 -6.84
CA SER A 195 6.25 -4.72 -8.00
C SER A 195 5.76 -3.27 -8.13
N ASP A 196 5.57 -2.58 -7.01
CA ASP A 196 4.82 -1.34 -6.97
C ASP A 196 5.72 -0.09 -6.96
N LEU A 197 7.04 -0.22 -6.70
CA LEU A 197 7.94 0.92 -6.49
C LEU A 197 9.19 0.97 -7.38
N LEU A 198 9.60 -0.13 -8.02
CA LEU A 198 10.82 -0.16 -8.83
C LEU A 198 10.61 0.48 -10.21
N ASP A 199 9.54 0.08 -10.90
CA ASP A 199 9.15 0.68 -12.17
C ASP A 199 8.60 2.10 -11.98
N VAL A 200 8.92 3.01 -12.91
CA VAL A 200 8.52 4.42 -12.83
C VAL A 200 7.01 4.60 -12.95
N VAL A 201 6.36 3.83 -13.83
CA VAL A 201 4.92 3.92 -14.06
C VAL A 201 4.16 3.37 -12.86
N GLU A 202 4.53 2.18 -12.39
CA GLU A 202 3.90 1.56 -11.21
C GLU A 202 4.14 2.39 -9.94
N ARG A 203 5.33 2.95 -9.76
CA ARG A 203 5.64 3.83 -8.64
C ARG A 203 4.78 5.10 -8.65
N ARG A 204 4.58 5.70 -9.83
CA ARG A 204 3.71 6.89 -9.95
C ARG A 204 2.27 6.55 -9.58
N LEU A 205 1.74 5.44 -10.09
CA LEU A 205 0.40 4.94 -9.75
C LEU A 205 0.27 4.63 -8.26
N THR A 206 1.28 4.03 -7.66
CA THR A 206 1.33 3.71 -6.23
C THR A 206 1.38 4.98 -5.38
N THR A 207 2.12 5.99 -5.82
CA THR A 207 2.18 7.31 -5.17
C THR A 207 0.82 7.99 -5.19
N GLU A 208 0.12 7.98 -6.32
CA GLU A 208 -1.25 8.48 -6.43
C GLU A 208 -2.21 7.76 -5.48
N ARG A 209 -2.15 6.42 -5.43
CA ARG A 209 -2.95 5.60 -4.50
C ARG A 209 -2.67 5.95 -3.05
N LEU A 210 -1.39 6.08 -2.66
CA LEU A 210 -0.97 6.42 -1.31
C LEU A 210 -1.48 7.78 -0.85
N LEU A 211 -1.39 8.80 -1.70
CA LEU A 211 -1.86 10.15 -1.40
C LEU A 211 -3.39 10.20 -1.34
N SER A 212 -4.07 9.59 -2.31
CA SER A 212 -5.54 9.51 -2.34
C SER A 212 -6.08 8.73 -1.15
N PHE A 213 -5.42 7.64 -0.75
CA PHE A 213 -5.82 6.79 0.36
C PHE A 213 -5.89 7.58 1.68
N VAL A 214 -5.05 8.60 1.85
CA VAL A 214 -5.04 9.46 3.05
C VAL A 214 -5.85 10.73 2.90
N GLY A 215 -6.60 10.87 1.80
CA GLY A 215 -7.52 11.98 1.54
C GLY A 215 -6.85 13.21 0.94
N ILE A 216 -5.63 13.08 0.39
CA ILE A 216 -4.97 14.16 -0.33
C ILE A 216 -5.49 14.21 -1.77
N LYS A 217 -5.87 15.39 -2.24
CA LYS A 217 -6.16 15.62 -3.65
C LYS A 217 -4.85 15.56 -4.43
N VAL A 218 -4.72 14.59 -5.31
CA VAL A 218 -3.51 14.39 -6.10
C VAL A 218 -3.47 15.37 -7.27
N ALA A 219 -2.40 16.15 -7.33
CA ALA A 219 -2.12 17.07 -8.44
C ALA A 219 -0.84 16.61 -9.17
N PRO A 220 -0.71 16.85 -10.50
CA PRO A 220 0.42 16.36 -11.28
C PRO A 220 1.80 16.81 -10.74
N ASP A 221 1.89 18.05 -10.28
CA ASP A 221 3.11 18.63 -9.68
C ASP A 221 3.56 17.90 -8.42
N LEU A 222 2.61 17.44 -7.59
CA LEU A 222 2.91 16.65 -6.40
C LEU A 222 3.42 15.26 -6.77
N LEU A 223 2.90 14.63 -7.84
CA LEU A 223 3.42 13.36 -8.34
C LEU A 223 4.84 13.54 -8.92
N ASP A 224 5.10 14.63 -9.64
CA ASP A 224 6.42 14.94 -10.19
C ASP A 224 7.45 15.23 -9.09
N GLU A 225 7.05 15.90 -8.00
CA GLU A 225 7.87 16.04 -6.80
C GLU A 225 8.13 14.69 -6.14
N GLY A 226 7.12 13.82 -6.04
CA GLY A 226 7.24 12.47 -5.52
C GLY A 226 8.34 11.68 -6.25
N GLU A 227 8.29 11.67 -7.58
CA GLU A 227 9.31 11.02 -8.42
C GLU A 227 10.71 11.64 -8.24
N ARG A 228 10.82 12.98 -8.29
CA ARG A 228 12.11 13.67 -8.11
C ARG A 228 12.77 13.37 -6.76
N THR A 229 11.96 13.16 -5.72
CA THR A 229 12.44 12.94 -4.34
C THR A 229 12.55 11.47 -3.95
N PHE A 230 12.20 10.53 -4.84
CA PHE A 230 12.18 9.09 -4.53
C PHE A 230 13.56 8.43 -4.50
N ALA A 231 14.59 9.04 -5.10
CA ALA A 231 15.91 8.43 -5.27
C ALA A 231 16.53 7.82 -3.98
N PRO A 232 16.40 8.42 -2.77
CA PRO A 232 16.89 7.78 -1.55
C PRO A 232 16.16 6.47 -1.20
N VAL A 233 14.86 6.39 -1.47
CA VAL A 233 14.05 5.18 -1.25
C VAL A 233 14.51 4.08 -2.19
N LEU A 234 14.70 4.40 -3.48
CA LEU A 234 15.18 3.45 -4.47
C LEU A 234 16.54 2.87 -4.09
N ARG A 235 17.49 3.71 -3.65
CA ARG A 235 18.79 3.25 -3.16
C ARG A 235 18.67 2.31 -1.95
N ALA A 236 17.79 2.64 -1.00
CA ALA A 236 17.58 1.80 0.17
C ALA A 236 16.93 0.45 -0.18
N LEU A 237 16.02 0.43 -1.16
CA LEU A 237 15.43 -0.81 -1.68
C LEU A 237 16.46 -1.68 -2.39
N GLN A 238 17.30 -1.09 -3.24
CA GLN A 238 18.39 -1.80 -3.92
C GLN A 238 19.42 -2.37 -2.94
N ALA A 239 19.78 -1.60 -1.89
CA ALA A 239 20.68 -2.08 -0.84
C ALA A 239 20.07 -3.25 -0.04
N ALA A 240 18.76 -3.22 0.23
CA ALA A 240 18.07 -4.32 0.89
C ALA A 240 18.01 -5.58 0.00
N ASP A 241 17.85 -5.43 -1.31
CA ASP A 241 17.88 -6.54 -2.26
C ASP A 241 19.27 -7.20 -2.32
N ALA A 242 20.34 -6.39 -2.41
CA ALA A 242 21.71 -6.87 -2.38
C ALA A 242 22.08 -7.64 -1.09
N SER A 243 21.36 -7.40 0.01
CA SER A 243 21.60 -8.11 1.27
C SER A 243 21.07 -9.56 1.28
N ILE A 244 20.24 -9.95 0.30
CA ILE A 244 19.69 -11.31 0.20
C ILE A 244 20.81 -12.35 -0.02
N ASP A 245 21.88 -11.98 -0.72
CA ASP A 245 22.98 -12.90 -1.03
C ASP A 245 23.67 -13.45 0.23
N ALA A 246 23.61 -12.72 1.34
CA ALA A 246 24.12 -13.19 2.63
C ALA A 246 23.33 -14.38 3.20
N LEU A 247 22.12 -14.65 2.69
CA LEU A 247 21.26 -15.76 3.13
C LEU A 247 21.42 -17.04 2.29
N ASP A 248 22.27 -17.03 1.26
CA ASP A 248 22.33 -18.11 0.27
C ASP A 248 22.59 -19.49 0.90
N ALA A 249 23.56 -19.57 1.82
CA ALA A 249 23.91 -20.80 2.54
C ALA A 249 22.76 -21.38 3.40
N SER A 250 21.74 -20.58 3.72
CA SER A 250 20.58 -20.98 4.52
C SER A 250 19.31 -21.20 3.70
N ARG A 251 19.33 -21.00 2.37
CA ARG A 251 18.12 -20.99 1.53
C ARG A 251 17.22 -22.21 1.66
N TRP A 252 17.79 -23.41 1.65
CA TRP A 252 17.00 -24.64 1.77
C TRP A 252 16.23 -24.69 3.08
N ARG A 253 16.87 -24.31 4.20
CA ARG A 253 16.25 -24.26 5.53
C ARG A 253 15.18 -23.17 5.59
N LEU A 254 15.42 -22.03 4.95
CA LEU A 254 14.43 -20.95 4.84
C LEU A 254 13.20 -21.38 4.03
N ALA A 255 13.39 -22.17 2.96
CA ALA A 255 12.28 -22.73 2.20
C ALA A 255 11.38 -23.64 3.05
N ASP A 256 11.99 -24.53 3.85
CA ASP A 256 11.25 -25.41 4.77
C ASP A 256 10.48 -24.61 5.82
N VAL A 257 11.09 -23.58 6.39
CA VAL A 257 10.43 -22.67 7.34
C VAL A 257 9.26 -21.95 6.69
N LEU A 258 9.44 -21.39 5.49
CA LEU A 258 8.37 -20.70 4.78
C LEU A 258 7.20 -21.65 4.50
N SER A 259 7.47 -22.86 4.02
CA SER A 259 6.45 -23.88 3.76
C SER A 259 5.69 -24.25 5.04
N SER A 260 6.41 -24.49 6.13
CA SER A 260 5.83 -24.83 7.44
C SER A 260 4.94 -23.69 7.98
N GLU A 261 5.42 -22.45 7.92
CA GLU A 261 4.66 -21.29 8.41
C GLU A 261 3.45 -20.96 7.51
N LEU A 262 3.56 -21.10 6.18
CA LEU A 262 2.42 -20.94 5.27
C LEU A 262 1.36 -22.02 5.51
N SER A 263 1.77 -23.27 5.73
CA SER A 263 0.86 -24.35 6.10
C SER A 263 0.16 -24.05 7.43
N ALA A 264 0.94 -23.70 8.47
CA ALA A 264 0.42 -23.40 9.81
C ALA A 264 -0.49 -22.17 9.85
N THR A 265 -0.25 -21.17 8.99
CA THR A 265 -1.07 -19.97 8.87
C THR A 265 -2.16 -20.10 7.80
N GLN A 266 -2.34 -21.27 7.18
CA GLN A 266 -3.24 -21.49 6.03
C GLN A 266 -3.11 -20.38 4.97
N ASN A 267 -1.88 -20.08 4.56
CA ASN A 267 -1.53 -18.99 3.66
C ASN A 267 -2.02 -17.62 4.19
N LEU A 268 -1.65 -17.32 5.44
CA LEU A 268 -2.03 -16.10 6.17
C LEU A 268 -3.55 -15.93 6.39
N ARG A 269 -4.34 -17.00 6.24
CA ARG A 269 -5.81 -16.99 6.44
C ARG A 269 -6.24 -17.52 7.80
N ALA A 270 -5.43 -18.40 8.41
CA ALA A 270 -5.73 -18.98 9.71
C ALA A 270 -5.66 -17.91 10.79
N TRP A 271 -6.62 -17.97 11.70
CA TRP A 271 -6.65 -17.15 12.90
C TRP A 271 -6.97 -18.03 14.12
N PRO A 272 -6.29 -17.81 15.26
CA PRO A 272 -5.11 -16.97 15.43
C PRO A 272 -3.89 -17.55 14.68
N CYS A 273 -2.97 -16.69 14.23
CA CYS A 273 -1.69 -17.18 13.72
C CYS A 273 -0.97 -17.90 14.88
N ARG A 274 -0.57 -19.16 14.70
CA ARG A 274 -0.02 -20.05 15.76
C ARG A 274 1.11 -19.41 16.59
N SER A 275 1.82 -18.46 15.99
CA SER A 275 2.90 -17.67 16.56
C SER A 275 2.56 -16.64 17.62
N LEU A 276 1.28 -16.33 17.84
CA LEU A 276 0.91 -15.59 19.04
C LEU A 276 1.17 -16.44 20.30
N TRP A 277 1.29 -17.77 20.17
CA TRP A 277 1.05 -18.69 21.28
C TRP A 277 1.92 -19.96 21.24
N VAL A 278 3.14 -19.88 20.68
CA VAL A 278 4.09 -21.02 20.71
C VAL A 278 4.29 -21.40 22.19
N ASP A 279 4.11 -22.68 22.50
CA ASP A 279 4.23 -23.31 23.83
C ASP A 279 3.10 -23.07 24.84
N MET A 280 1.93 -22.57 24.41
CA MET A 280 0.75 -22.47 25.26
C MET A 280 -0.26 -23.59 24.94
N ASP A 281 -0.79 -24.28 25.97
CA ASP A 281 -1.96 -25.13 25.78
C ASP A 281 -3.19 -24.29 25.38
N ASP A 282 -4.21 -24.92 24.78
CA ASP A 282 -5.38 -24.21 24.25
C ASP A 282 -6.13 -23.38 25.32
N ALA A 283 -6.09 -23.77 26.60
CA ALA A 283 -6.73 -23.03 27.68
C ALA A 283 -5.93 -21.79 28.08
N ALA A 284 -4.62 -21.94 28.24
CA ALA A 284 -3.69 -20.84 28.48
C ALA A 284 -3.70 -19.86 27.29
N LEU A 285 -3.91 -20.37 26.08
CA LEU A 285 -4.05 -19.60 24.84
C LEU A 285 -5.32 -18.73 24.85
N VAL A 286 -6.45 -19.27 25.31
CA VAL A 286 -7.68 -18.49 25.50
C VAL A 286 -7.48 -17.42 26.58
N GLU A 287 -6.79 -17.73 27.66
CA GLU A 287 -6.55 -16.78 28.76
C GLU A 287 -5.58 -15.65 28.37
N ALA A 288 -4.49 -15.97 27.67
CA ALA A 288 -3.56 -14.95 27.18
C ALA A 288 -4.18 -14.13 26.03
N ALA A 289 -5.02 -14.74 25.18
CA ALA A 289 -5.82 -14.00 24.22
C ALA A 289 -6.80 -13.03 24.90
N ARG A 290 -7.42 -13.42 26.02
CA ARG A 290 -8.25 -12.53 26.86
C ARG A 290 -7.43 -11.43 27.53
N ALA A 291 -6.20 -11.70 27.96
CA ALA A 291 -5.31 -10.70 28.56
C ALA A 291 -4.80 -9.67 27.53
N LEU A 292 -4.56 -10.10 26.29
CA LEU A 292 -4.23 -9.20 25.17
C LEU A 292 -5.46 -8.55 24.55
N SER A 293 -6.64 -9.14 24.76
CA SER A 293 -7.91 -8.52 24.40
C SER A 293 -8.00 -7.22 25.17
N PRO A 294 -8.30 -6.11 24.51
CA PRO A 294 -8.11 -4.82 25.12
C PRO A 294 -9.27 -4.55 26.03
N ASN A 295 -8.93 -3.86 27.11
CA ASN A 295 -9.88 -3.42 28.08
C ASN A 295 -10.89 -2.46 27.42
N CYS A 296 -12.08 -2.99 27.14
CA CYS A 296 -13.19 -2.30 26.49
C CYS A 296 -13.68 -1.07 27.26
N SER A 297 -13.27 -0.93 28.53
CA SER A 297 -13.56 0.21 29.40
C SER A 297 -12.55 1.36 29.23
N ARG A 298 -11.44 1.15 28.49
CA ARG A 298 -10.48 2.22 28.23
C ARG A 298 -11.02 3.23 27.21
N PRO A 299 -10.69 4.52 27.37
CA PRO A 299 -10.93 5.50 26.32
C PRO A 299 -10.36 4.98 25.00
N PHE A 300 -11.09 5.15 23.90
CA PHE A 300 -10.68 4.77 22.53
C PHE A 300 -10.71 3.28 22.20
N THR A 301 -11.06 2.41 23.15
CA THR A 301 -11.30 0.98 22.89
C THR A 301 -12.81 0.75 22.79
N THR A 302 -13.30 0.27 21.66
CA THR A 302 -14.70 -0.18 21.52
C THR A 302 -14.71 -1.62 21.04
N CYS A 303 -14.83 -2.55 21.97
CA CYS A 303 -15.06 -3.95 21.66
C CYS A 303 -16.40 -4.05 20.95
N SER A 304 -16.37 -4.46 19.69
CA SER A 304 -17.53 -4.44 18.79
C SER A 304 -17.96 -5.79 18.31
N VAL A 305 -17.17 -6.80 18.64
CA VAL A 305 -17.59 -8.19 18.57
C VAL A 305 -18.51 -8.41 19.76
N ALA A 306 -19.71 -7.84 19.70
CA ALA A 306 -20.81 -8.32 20.54
C ALA A 306 -21.25 -9.72 20.10
N ARG A 307 -20.78 -10.15 18.92
CA ARG A 307 -21.14 -11.37 18.20
C ARG A 307 -19.93 -11.97 17.50
N ASP A 308 -19.51 -13.16 17.89
CA ASP A 308 -18.47 -13.92 17.18
C ASP A 308 -18.90 -14.22 15.73
N ARG A 309 -17.97 -14.60 14.86
CA ARG A 309 -18.22 -14.97 13.46
C ARG A 309 -19.30 -16.05 13.34
N GLU A 310 -19.43 -16.93 14.34
CA GLU A 310 -20.53 -17.91 14.45
C GLU A 310 -21.92 -17.27 14.59
N GLU A 311 -22.02 -16.15 15.30
CA GLU A 311 -23.28 -15.40 15.48
C GLU A 311 -23.67 -14.57 14.25
N MET A 312 -22.70 -14.18 13.42
CA MET A 312 -22.99 -13.62 12.09
C MET A 312 -23.57 -14.67 11.13
N PHE A 313 -23.34 -15.97 11.37
CA PHE A 313 -23.95 -17.08 10.64
C PHE A 313 -25.09 -17.77 11.41
N GLY A 314 -25.66 -17.09 12.42
CA GLY A 314 -26.88 -17.51 13.10
C GLY A 314 -26.70 -18.56 14.21
N LYS A 315 -25.48 -18.93 14.57
CA LYS A 315 -25.23 -19.77 15.75
C LYS A 315 -25.08 -18.86 16.98
N ARG A 316 -25.96 -18.99 17.96
CA ARG A 316 -25.85 -18.25 19.23
C ARG A 316 -24.66 -18.78 20.02
N SER A 317 -23.77 -17.89 20.43
CA SER A 317 -22.78 -18.22 21.45
C SER A 317 -23.40 -18.03 22.83
N GLU A 318 -23.10 -18.92 23.77
CA GLU A 318 -23.50 -18.73 25.16
C GLU A 318 -22.75 -17.52 25.75
N PRO A 319 -23.41 -16.71 26.60
CA PRO A 319 -22.78 -15.55 27.20
C PRO A 319 -21.57 -15.98 28.03
N ILE A 320 -20.41 -15.44 27.67
CA ILE A 320 -19.17 -15.58 28.44
C ILE A 320 -19.42 -14.92 29.81
N LYS A 321 -19.43 -15.72 30.87
CA LYS A 321 -19.42 -15.23 32.25
C LYS A 321 -18.04 -14.67 32.62
#